data_AF-A0A943MUE1-F1
#
_entry.id   AF-A0A943MUE1-F1
#
_cell.length_a   1.000
_cell.length_b   1.000
_cell.length_c   1.000
_cell.angle_alpha   90.00
_cell.angle_beta   90.00
_cell.angle_gamma   90.00
#
_symmetry.space_group_name_H-M   'P 1'
#
loop_
_entity.id
_entity.type
_entity.pdbx_description
1 polymer ?
#
loop_
_entity_poly.entity_id
_entity_poly.type
_entity_poly.pdbx_seq_one_letter_code
_entity_poly.pdbx_strand_id
1 'polypeptide(L)' 'MSLKSHFSHDVFHARTEKRKMTQQQVADALWISVREYQKIEKGERLPGTRIFLRLVFFFELNFEDYREDAMKDVPIYPL' A
#
# COMPACT_ATOMS: atom_id res chain seq x y z
N MET A 1 0.55 -11.35 8.31
CA MET A 1 0.09 -11.41 6.90
C MET A 1 1.33 -11.23 6.02
N SER A 2 1.25 -11.37 4.69
CA SER A 2 2.34 -10.86 3.84
C SER A 2 2.31 -9.33 3.83
N LEU A 3 3.46 -8.66 3.65
CA LEU A 3 3.51 -7.19 3.51
C LEU A 3 2.51 -6.70 2.45
N LYS A 4 2.44 -7.43 1.33
CA LYS A 4 1.52 -7.12 0.22
C LYS A 4 0.05 -7.16 0.63
N SER A 5 -0.38 -8.18 1.35
CA SER A 5 -1.78 -8.35 1.75
C SER A 5 -2.19 -7.38 2.87
N HIS A 6 -1.29 -7.10 3.81
CA HIS A 6 -1.54 -6.10 4.85
C HIS A 6 -1.67 -4.70 4.24
N PHE A 7 -0.71 -4.30 3.39
CA PHE A 7 -0.74 -2.99 2.75
C PHE A 7 -1.98 -2.80 1.86
N SER A 8 -2.38 -3.82 1.10
CA SER A 8 -3.59 -3.73 0.26
C SER A 8 -4.87 -3.54 1.07
N HIS A 9 -4.96 -4.20 2.24
CA HIS A 9 -6.08 -4.08 3.16
C HIS A 9 -6.19 -2.64 3.68
N ASP A 10 -5.10 -2.07 4.18
CA ASP A 10 -5.13 -0.72 4.73
C ASP A 10 -5.44 0.34 3.69
N VAL A 11 -4.90 0.20 2.47
CA VAL A 11 -5.22 1.09 1.35
C VAL A 11 -6.71 1.03 1.02
N PHE A 12 -7.29 -0.16 0.97
CA PHE A 12 -8.73 -0.33 0.73
C PHE A 12 -9.57 0.40 1.79
N HIS A 13 -9.32 0.12 3.08
CA HIS A 13 -10.07 0.71 4.19
C HIS A 13 -9.85 2.23 4.29
N ALA A 14 -8.63 2.73 4.10
CA ALA A 14 -8.36 4.15 4.07
C ALA A 14 -9.12 4.86 2.94
N ARG A 15 -9.20 4.24 1.75
CA ARG A 15 -9.98 4.80 0.64
C ARG A 15 -11.48 4.79 0.92
N THR A 16 -12.04 3.66 1.35
CA THR A 16 -13.49 3.47 1.46
C THR A 16 -14.10 4.14 2.68
N GLU A 17 -13.43 4.06 3.84
CA GLU A 17 -14.00 4.49 5.11
C GLU A 17 -13.58 5.92 5.46
N LYS A 18 -12.29 6.23 5.33
CA LYS A 18 -11.75 7.53 5.74
C LYS A 18 -11.95 8.59 4.65
N ARG A 19 -11.51 8.30 3.42
CA ARG A 19 -11.52 9.28 2.32
C ARG A 19 -12.80 9.26 1.48
N LYS A 20 -13.54 8.15 1.47
CA LYS A 20 -14.77 7.94 0.66
C LYS A 20 -14.56 8.27 -0.83
N MET A 21 -13.41 7.89 -1.37
CA MET A 21 -13.02 8.18 -2.75
C MET A 21 -13.21 6.97 -3.66
N THR A 22 -13.47 7.22 -4.94
CA THR A 22 -13.38 6.17 -5.97
C THR A 22 -11.91 5.82 -6.24
N GLN A 23 -11.67 4.64 -6.79
CA GLN A 23 -10.31 4.22 -7.18
C GLN A 23 -9.68 5.20 -8.20
N GLN A 24 -10.49 5.76 -9.11
CA GLN A 24 -10.04 6.73 -10.10
C GLN A 24 -9.58 8.04 -9.43
N GLN A 25 -10.35 8.57 -8.48
CA GLN A 25 -9.99 9.81 -7.78
C GLN A 25 -8.67 9.68 -7.03
N VAL A 26 -8.40 8.52 -6.42
CA VAL A 26 -7.11 8.28 -5.75
C VAL A 26 -5.99 8.15 -6.77
N ALA A 27 -6.21 7.43 -7.86
CA ALA A 27 -5.21 7.29 -8.93
C ALA A 27 -4.80 8.65 -9.51
N ASP A 28 -5.77 9.52 -9.76
CA ASP A 28 -5.56 10.89 -10.24
C ASP A 28 -4.77 11.73 -9.21
N ALA A 29 -5.14 11.66 -7.93
CA ALA A 29 -4.46 12.40 -6.85
C ALA A 29 -2.99 11.97 -6.67
N LEU A 30 -2.67 10.71 -6.96
CA LEU A 30 -1.34 10.13 -6.78
C LEU A 30 -0.52 10.06 -8.06
N TRP A 31 -1.05 10.56 -9.18
CA TRP A 31 -0.40 10.56 -10.49
C TRP A 31 0.03 9.15 -10.92
N ILE A 32 -0.88 8.19 -10.78
CA ILE A 32 -0.71 6.79 -11.22
C ILE A 32 -1.90 6.36 -12.09
N SER A 33 -1.75 5.29 -12.87
CA SER A 33 -2.90 4.73 -13.58
C SER A 33 -3.89 4.08 -12.61
N VAL A 34 -5.19 4.15 -12.91
CA VAL A 34 -6.22 3.44 -12.13
C VAL A 34 -5.98 1.93 -12.08
N ARG A 35 -5.40 1.36 -13.15
CA ARG A 35 -5.03 -0.06 -13.21
C ARG A 35 -3.92 -0.41 -12.22
N GLU A 36 -2.94 0.48 -12.07
CA GLU A 36 -1.87 0.28 -11.08
C GLU A 36 -2.42 0.36 -9.66
N TYR A 37 -3.28 1.35 -9.37
CA TYR A 37 -3.96 1.46 -8.09
C TYR A 37 -4.80 0.20 -7.77
N GLN A 38 -5.59 -0.29 -8.74
CA GLN A 38 -6.39 -1.50 -8.60
C GLN A 38 -5.56 -2.74 -8.27
N LYS A 39 -4.40 -2.91 -8.91
CA LYS A 39 -3.48 -4.03 -8.62
C LYS A 39 -2.92 -3.96 -7.20
N ILE A 40 -2.66 -2.75 -6.71
CA ILE A 40 -2.20 -2.52 -5.33
C ILE A 40 -3.31 -2.84 -4.34
N GLU A 41 -4.50 -2.27 -4.53
CA GLU A 41 -5.64 -2.44 -3.60
C GLU A 41 -6.16 -3.89 -3.57
N LYS A 42 -6.05 -4.64 -4.68
CA LYS A 42 -6.37 -6.08 -4.71
C LYS A 42 -5.29 -6.97 -4.10
N GLY A 43 -4.12 -6.43 -3.73
CA GLY A 43 -2.98 -7.22 -3.27
C GLY A 43 -2.31 -8.06 -4.36
N GLU A 44 -2.56 -7.75 -5.64
CA GLU A 44 -1.90 -8.42 -6.77
C GLU A 44 -0.41 -8.01 -6.85
N ARG A 45 -0.10 -6.76 -6.49
CA ARG A 45 1.25 -6.17 -6.57
C ARG A 45 1.58 -5.28 -5.37
N LEU A 46 2.80 -5.43 -4.84
CA LEU A 46 3.37 -4.43 -3.94
C LEU A 46 3.92 -3.25 -4.77
N PRO A 47 3.55 -1.99 -4.47
CA PRO A 47 4.06 -0.84 -5.21
C PRO A 47 5.57 -0.65 -4.96
N GLY A 48 6.24 -0.01 -5.93
CA GLY A 48 7.60 0.51 -5.69
C GLY A 48 7.60 1.66 -4.69
N THR A 49 8.76 1.96 -4.10
CA THR A 49 8.93 2.90 -2.98
C THR A 49 8.27 4.27 -3.21
N ARG A 50 8.36 4.84 -4.41
CA ARG A 50 7.75 6.14 -4.71
C ARG A 50 6.22 6.12 -4.59
N ILE A 51 5.57 5.07 -5.12
CA ILE A 51 4.10 4.94 -5.05
C ILE A 51 3.68 4.54 -3.64
N PHE A 52 4.46 3.69 -2.98
CA PHE A 52 4.26 3.33 -1.58
C PHE A 52 4.24 4.58 -0.68
N LEU A 53 5.26 5.44 -0.75
CA LEU A 53 5.33 6.67 0.06
C LEU A 53 4.18 7.63 -0.25
N ARG A 54 3.79 7.77 -1.52
CA ARG A 54 2.63 8.57 -1.93
C ARG A 54 1.35 8.08 -1.25
N LEU A 55 1.11 6.77 -1.24
CA LEU A 55 -0.06 6.17 -0.59
C LEU A 55 -0.02 6.35 0.92
N VAL A 56 1.13 6.07 1.55
CA VAL A 56 1.32 6.20 3.00
C VAL A 56 1.04 7.63 3.46
N PHE A 57 1.60 8.63 2.78
CA PHE A 57 1.36 10.04 3.15
C PHE A 57 -0.04 10.52 2.78
N PHE A 58 -0.58 10.10 1.63
CA PHE A 58 -1.91 10.52 1.21
C PHE A 58 -3.01 9.98 2.11
N PHE A 59 -2.85 8.77 2.64
CA PHE A 59 -3.82 8.12 3.52
C PHE A 59 -3.47 8.22 5.01
N GLU A 60 -2.36 8.88 5.34
CA GLU A 60 -1.84 8.98 6.72
C GLU A 60 -1.71 7.61 7.38
N LEU A 61 -1.18 6.64 6.63
CA LEU A 61 -0.88 5.31 7.15
C LEU A 61 0.39 5.36 8.00
N ASN A 62 0.45 4.54 9.04
CA ASN A 62 1.65 4.45 9.86
C ASN A 62 2.62 3.44 9.25
N PHE A 63 3.78 3.91 8.80
CA PHE A 63 4.81 3.05 8.20
C PHE A 63 5.28 1.92 9.13
N GLU A 64 5.26 2.17 10.45
CA GLU A 64 5.70 1.20 11.45
C GLU A 64 4.81 -0.05 11.50
N ASP A 65 3.55 0.06 11.08
CA ASP A 65 2.61 -1.07 11.04
C ASP A 65 3.09 -2.18 10.08
N TYR A 66 3.96 -1.83 9.13
CA TYR A 66 4.51 -2.75 8.13
C TYR A 66 5.88 -3.34 8.49
N ARG A 67 6.48 -2.93 9.61
CA ARG A 67 7.86 -3.31 9.99
C ARG A 67 8.05 -4.81 10.07
N GLU A 68 7.19 -5.50 10.81
CA GLU A 68 7.33 -6.95 10.98
C GLU A 68 7.16 -7.70 9.66
N ASP A 69 6.18 -7.29 8.86
CA ASP A 69 5.89 -7.96 7.58
C ASP A 69 7.05 -7.77 6.59
N ALA A 70 7.74 -6.63 6.62
CA ALA A 70 8.93 -6.40 5.81
C ALA A 70 10.17 -7.18 6.27
N MET A 71 10.27 -7.48 7.57
CA MET A 71 11.43 -8.17 8.16
C MET A 71 11.29 -9.70 8.15
N LYS A 72 10.06 -10.23 8.13
CA LYS A 72 9.78 -11.68 8.08
C LYS A 72 10.31 -12.36 6.81
N ASP A 73 10.47 -11.62 5.72
CA ASP A 73 10.93 -12.13 4.43
C ASP A 73 12.46 -12.00 4.22
N VAL A 74 13.23 -11.59 5.24
CA VAL A 74 14.70 -11.51 5.16
C VAL A 74 15.29 -12.83 5.63
N PRO A 75 15.95 -13.62 4.75
CA PRO A 75 16.75 -14.75 5.22
C PRO A 75 17.85 -14.19 6.13
N ILE A 76 17.86 -14.62 7.39
CA ILE A 76 18.98 -14.36 8.29
C ILE A 76 20.15 -15.18 7.74
N TYR A 77 20.99 -14.58 6.91
CA TYR A 77 22.30 -15.15 6.62
C TYR A 77 23.17 -14.91 7.86
N PRO A 78 23.65 -15.97 8.54
CA PRO A 78 24.59 -15.80 9.63
C PRO A 78 25.83 -15.09 9.11
N LEU A 79 26.27 -14.06 9.83
CA LEU A 79 27.53 -13.33 9.61
C LEU A 79 28.73 -14.26 9.82
#